data_AF-A0A7Z2PMA3-F1
#
_entry.id   AF-A0A7Z2PMA3-F1
#
_cell.length_a   1.000
_cell.length_b   1.000
_cell.length_c   1.000
_cell.angle_alpha   90.00
_cell.angle_beta   90.00
_cell.angle_gamma   90.00
#
_symmetry.space_group_name_H-M   'P 1'
#
loop_
_entity.id
_entity.type
_entity.pdbx_description
1 polymer ?
#
loop_
_entity_poly.entity_id
_entity_poly.type
_entity_poly.pdbx_seq_one_letter_code
_entity_poly.pdbx_strand_id
1 'polypeptide(L)'
;MAETVSVGCPSRRPACDRELVGTGAAPCSRTYIAKLEAEGVIQRQGDGFALDQSRVAYLRYLRRKRQQSPRAEADADHVKAKTEMLQLRLMEKKRELVRRADVDELIDTLAGVVLTHLSGMAARCSRDMVVRRKIDQVVFQVRREPKPAA
;
A
#
# COMPACT_ATOMS: atom_id res chain seq x y z
N MET A 1 -41.41 -3.56 -31.00
CA MET A 1 -42.82 -3.14 -30.91
C MET A 1 -42.85 -1.94 -29.99
N ALA A 2 -43.11 -0.77 -30.55
CA ALA A 2 -42.94 0.53 -29.90
C ALA A 2 -44.31 0.99 -29.38
N GLU A 3 -44.43 1.12 -28.06
CA GLU A 3 -45.55 1.85 -27.46
C GLU A 3 -45.13 3.30 -27.25
N THR A 4 -45.59 4.14 -28.16
CA THR A 4 -45.63 5.60 -28.01
C THR A 4 -46.92 5.95 -27.27
N VAL A 5 -46.80 6.37 -26.00
CA VAL A 5 -47.92 6.97 -25.28
C VAL A 5 -47.76 8.48 -25.32
N SER A 6 -48.58 9.13 -26.15
CA SER A 6 -48.83 10.56 -26.12
C SER A 6 -49.60 10.90 -24.85
N VAL A 7 -49.04 11.74 -23.99
CA VAL A 7 -49.79 12.37 -22.90
C VAL A 7 -49.80 13.86 -23.15
N GLY A 8 -50.95 14.36 -23.59
CA GLY A 8 -51.22 15.79 -23.69
C GLY A 8 -51.04 16.47 -22.34
N CYS A 9 -50.67 17.75 -22.36
CA CYS A 9 -50.71 18.62 -21.18
C CYS A 9 -52.16 18.84 -20.74
N PRO A 10 -52.50 18.58 -19.46
CA PRO A 10 -53.41 19.46 -18.74
C PRO A 10 -52.65 20.09 -17.57
N SER A 11 -52.69 21.41 -17.55
CA SER A 11 -52.30 22.27 -16.43
C SER A 11 -52.76 21.73 -15.07
N ARG A 12 -51.82 21.33 -14.20
CA ARG A 12 -51.89 21.37 -12.73
C ARG A 12 -50.53 20.93 -12.14
N ARG A 13 -49.85 21.82 -11.41
CA ARG A 13 -48.70 21.49 -10.53
C ARG A 13 -49.23 21.11 -9.12
N PRO A 14 -48.42 20.52 -8.22
CA PRO A 14 -47.98 19.13 -8.28
C PRO A 14 -48.24 18.40 -6.95
N ALA A 15 -48.77 17.18 -6.98
CA ALA A 15 -48.72 16.29 -5.82
C ALA A 15 -47.43 15.46 -5.91
N CYS A 16 -46.36 15.95 -5.29
CA CYS A 16 -45.24 15.09 -4.89
C CYS A 16 -45.62 14.44 -3.55
N ASP A 17 -46.52 13.46 -3.61
CA ASP A 17 -46.88 12.68 -2.42
C ASP A 17 -45.81 11.62 -2.15
N ARG A 18 -45.15 11.84 -1.01
CA ARG A 18 -44.59 10.89 -0.06
C ARG A 18 -44.78 9.42 -0.43
N GLU A 19 -43.70 8.80 -0.92
CA GLU A 19 -43.26 7.49 -0.45
C GLU A 19 -41.85 7.25 -0.98
N LEU A 20 -40.84 7.54 -0.14
CA LEU A 20 -39.47 7.03 -0.20
C LEU A 20 -38.77 7.50 1.09
N VAL A 21 -39.16 6.90 2.21
CA VAL A 21 -38.37 6.97 3.45
C VAL A 21 -37.19 6.01 3.27
N GLY A 22 -36.06 6.58 2.90
CA GLY A 22 -34.79 5.88 2.71
C GLY A 22 -33.69 6.89 2.48
N THR A 23 -33.06 7.30 3.59
CA THR A 23 -31.76 7.99 3.71
C THR A 23 -31.02 8.35 2.41
N GLY A 24 -30.99 9.65 2.11
CA GLY A 24 -30.13 10.26 1.08
C GLY A 24 -30.89 10.70 -0.17
N ALA A 25 -31.85 11.62 -0.02
CA ALA A 25 -32.50 12.27 -1.16
C ALA A 25 -31.43 12.94 -2.04
N ALA A 26 -31.29 12.47 -3.28
CA ALA A 26 -30.57 13.22 -4.30
C ALA A 26 -31.19 14.63 -4.39
N PRO A 27 -30.40 15.70 -4.55
CA PRO A 27 -30.96 17.03 -4.71
C PRO A 27 -31.68 17.10 -6.06
N CYS A 28 -32.96 16.75 -6.08
CA CYS A 28 -33.82 16.69 -7.25
C CYS A 28 -34.27 18.10 -7.69
N SER A 29 -33.38 19.09 -7.68
CA SER A 29 -33.69 20.41 -8.21
C SER A 29 -33.51 20.42 -9.72
N ARG A 30 -34.43 21.09 -10.43
CA ARG A 30 -34.40 21.22 -11.90
C ARG A 30 -33.10 21.83 -12.41
N THR A 31 -32.51 22.74 -11.62
CA THR A 31 -31.21 23.36 -11.88
C THR A 31 -30.06 22.37 -11.78
N TYR A 32 -30.10 21.44 -10.81
CA TYR A 32 -29.08 20.43 -10.63
C TYR A 32 -29.13 19.36 -11.72
N ILE A 33 -30.32 18.97 -12.16
CA ILE A 33 -30.51 18.04 -13.29
C ILE A 33 -29.95 18.66 -14.58
N ALA A 34 -30.25 19.93 -14.86
CA ALA A 34 -29.70 20.64 -16.02
C ALA A 34 -28.16 20.72 -16.00
N LYS A 35 -27.57 20.88 -14.81
CA LYS A 35 -26.11 20.83 -14.63
C LYS A 35 -25.55 19.44 -14.95
N LEU A 36 -26.18 18.37 -14.48
CA LEU A 36 -25.74 16.99 -14.75
C LEU A 36 -25.88 16.61 -16.23
N GLU A 37 -26.88 17.16 -16.92
CA GLU A 37 -27.05 17.04 -18.36
C GLU A 37 -25.94 17.80 -19.12
N ALA A 38 -25.62 19.04 -18.72
CA ALA A 38 -24.53 19.81 -19.29
C ALA A 38 -23.14 19.16 -19.04
N GLU A 39 -22.95 18.53 -17.89
CA GLU A 39 -21.76 17.72 -17.56
C GLU A 39 -21.75 16.36 -18.28
N GLY A 40 -22.79 16.01 -19.05
CA GLY A 40 -22.91 14.75 -19.79
C GLY A 40 -23.08 13.51 -18.92
N VAL A 41 -23.41 13.68 -17.63
CA VAL A 41 -23.59 12.57 -16.67
C VAL A 41 -24.91 11.85 -16.93
N ILE A 42 -25.95 12.57 -17.30
CA ILE A 42 -27.27 12.04 -17.61
C ILE A 42 -27.64 12.50 -19.02
N GLN A 43 -28.19 11.60 -19.83
CA GLN A 43 -28.58 11.90 -21.21
C GLN A 43 -30.10 11.97 -21.34
N ARG A 44 -30.59 13.01 -22.03
CA ARG A 44 -32.01 13.18 -22.33
C ARG A 44 -32.40 12.27 -23.50
N GLN A 45 -33.49 11.54 -23.34
CA GLN A 45 -34.11 10.75 -24.41
C GLN A 45 -35.49 11.33 -24.69
N GLY A 46 -35.61 12.08 -25.79
CA GLY A 46 -36.84 12.79 -26.16
C GLY A 46 -37.25 13.81 -25.09
N ASP A 47 -38.47 13.67 -24.58
CA ASP A 47 -39.04 14.58 -23.56
C ASP A 47 -38.63 14.26 -22.12
N GLY A 48 -37.93 13.15 -21.87
CA GLY A 48 -37.60 12.68 -20.52
C GLY A 48 -36.21 12.08 -20.37
N PHE A 49 -36.02 11.37 -19.26
CA PHE A 49 -34.79 10.67 -18.91
C PHE A 49 -35.08 9.18 -18.67
N ALA A 50 -34.24 8.31 -19.21
CA ALA A 50 -34.30 6.88 -18.89
C ALA A 50 -33.80 6.67 -17.45
N LEU A 51 -34.72 6.46 -16.50
CA LEU A 51 -34.44 6.49 -15.07
C LEU A 51 -33.35 5.50 -14.63
N ASP A 52 -33.42 4.24 -15.08
CA ASP A 52 -32.45 3.22 -14.67
C ASP A 52 -31.03 3.53 -15.17
N GLN A 53 -30.91 3.97 -16.43
CA GLN A 53 -29.62 4.37 -17.01
C GLN A 53 -29.07 5.61 -16.31
N SER A 54 -29.93 6.59 -16.06
CA SER A 54 -29.58 7.85 -15.37
C SER A 54 -29.13 7.60 -13.94
N ARG A 55 -29.79 6.67 -13.22
CA ARG A 55 -29.42 6.26 -11.86
C ARG A 55 -28.03 5.63 -11.81
N VAL A 56 -27.76 4.69 -12.70
CA VAL A 56 -26.44 4.03 -12.77
C VAL A 56 -25.35 5.04 -13.14
N ALA A 57 -25.63 5.92 -14.10
CA ALA A 57 -24.69 6.96 -14.51
C ALA A 57 -24.39 7.96 -13.38
N TYR A 58 -25.42 8.36 -12.64
CA TYR A 58 -25.28 9.23 -11.47
C TYR A 58 -24.48 8.57 -10.34
N LEU A 59 -24.71 7.29 -10.03
CA LEU A 59 -23.92 6.56 -9.05
C LEU A 59 -22.44 6.45 -9.46
N ARG A 60 -22.15 6.22 -10.75
CA ARG A 60 -20.77 6.22 -11.26
C ARG A 60 -20.14 7.61 -11.15
N TYR A 61 -20.88 8.67 -11.43
CA TYR A 61 -20.42 10.05 -11.23
C TYR A 61 -20.07 10.33 -9.77
N LEU A 62 -20.95 9.96 -8.82
CA LEU A 62 -20.68 10.15 -7.39
C LEU A 62 -19.45 9.38 -6.92
N ARG A 63 -19.25 8.15 -7.41
CA ARG A 63 -18.03 7.37 -7.11
C ARG A 63 -16.77 8.06 -7.62
N ARG A 64 -16.77 8.56 -8.86
CA ARG A 64 -15.64 9.32 -9.43
C ARG A 64 -15.38 10.61 -8.65
N LYS A 65 -16.43 11.37 -8.33
CA LYS A 65 -16.31 12.61 -7.55
C LYS A 65 -15.76 12.36 -6.14
N ARG A 66 -16.11 11.24 -5.53
CA ARG A 66 -15.55 10.82 -4.23
C ARG A 66 -14.08 10.43 -4.34
N GLN A 67 -13.69 9.72 -5.40
CA GLN A 67 -12.29 9.37 -5.68
C GLN A 67 -11.41 10.60 -5.97
N GLN A 68 -11.96 11.61 -6.66
CA GLN A 68 -11.26 12.86 -6.99
C GLN A 68 -11.18 13.85 -5.82
N SER A 69 -11.74 13.49 -4.66
CA SER A 69 -11.61 14.36 -3.49
C SER A 69 -10.18 14.26 -2.93
N PRO A 70 -9.53 15.38 -2.57
CA PRO A 70 -8.17 15.37 -2.01
C PRO A 70 -8.07 14.52 -0.73
N ARG A 71 -9.19 14.34 -0.03
CA ARG A 71 -9.29 13.44 1.13
C ARG A 71 -9.15 11.96 0.75
N ALA A 72 -9.74 11.55 -0.37
CA ALA A 72 -9.64 10.16 -0.83
C ALA A 72 -8.22 9.81 -1.31
N GLU A 73 -7.52 10.78 -1.90
CA GLU A 73 -6.10 10.64 -2.28
C GLU A 73 -5.21 10.51 -1.02
N ALA A 74 -5.37 11.40 -0.05
CA ALA A 74 -4.64 11.33 1.22
C ALA A 74 -4.93 10.03 2.00
N ASP A 75 -6.18 9.57 2.03
CA ASP A 75 -6.56 8.31 2.65
C ASP A 75 -5.92 7.10 1.93
N ALA A 76 -5.85 7.14 0.59
CA ALA A 76 -5.20 6.08 -0.19
C ALA A 76 -3.70 6.01 0.08
N ASP A 77 -3.01 7.15 0.18
CA ASP A 77 -1.59 7.19 0.48
C ASP A 77 -1.29 6.76 1.92
N HIS A 78 -2.16 7.11 2.87
CA HIS A 78 -2.06 6.61 4.25
C HIS A 78 -2.23 5.10 4.33
N VAL A 79 -3.15 4.53 3.55
CA VAL A 79 -3.34 3.07 3.47
C VAL A 79 -2.10 2.41 2.87
N LYS A 80 -1.52 2.96 1.79
CA LYS A 80 -0.28 2.43 1.20
C LYS A 80 0.88 2.43 2.20
N ALA A 81 1.10 3.54 2.89
CA ALA A 81 2.16 3.65 3.89
C ALA A 81 1.96 2.65 5.05
N LYS A 82 0.71 2.44 5.48
CA LYS A 82 0.38 1.41 6.48
C LYS A 82 0.61 0.00 5.97
N THR A 83 0.28 -0.29 4.71
CA THR A 83 0.52 -1.62 4.14
C THR A 83 2.01 -1.93 4.04
N GLU A 84 2.84 -0.96 3.66
CA GLU A 84 4.30 -1.11 3.61
C GLU A 84 4.87 -1.36 5.01
N MET A 85 4.44 -0.59 6.01
CA MET A 85 4.83 -0.81 7.41
C MET A 85 4.45 -2.22 7.90
N LEU A 86 3.24 -2.69 7.56
CA LEU A 86 2.80 -4.04 7.93
C LEU A 86 3.59 -5.12 7.21
N GLN A 87 3.94 -4.92 5.94
CA GLN A 87 4.79 -5.86 5.19
C GLN A 87 6.18 -5.99 5.83
N LEU A 88 6.82 -4.87 6.19
CA LEU A 88 8.11 -4.90 6.89
C LEU A 88 8.02 -5.65 8.22
N ARG A 89 6.98 -5.37 9.03
CA ARG A 89 6.74 -6.08 10.30
C ARG A 89 6.46 -7.57 10.11
N LEU A 90 5.76 -7.95 9.03
CA LEU A 90 5.53 -9.36 8.70
C LEU A 90 6.83 -10.06 8.32
N MET A 91 7.69 -9.41 7.53
CA MET A 91 8.99 -9.96 7.15
C MET A 91 9.97 -10.05 8.33
N GLU A 92 9.98 -9.07 9.22
CA GLU A 92 10.70 -9.14 10.51
C GLU A 92 10.23 -10.34 11.34
N LYS A 93 8.90 -10.53 11.47
CA LYS A 93 8.33 -11.67 12.22
C LYS A 93 8.62 -13.02 11.58
N LYS A 94 8.70 -13.09 10.25
CA LYS A 94 9.10 -14.29 9.50
C LYS A 94 10.59 -14.61 9.63
N ARG A 95 11.38 -13.77 10.33
CA ARG A 95 12.85 -13.86 10.43
C ARG A 95 13.55 -13.77 9.06
N GLU A 96 12.90 -13.19 8.06
CA GLU A 96 13.48 -12.94 6.74
C GLU A 96 14.35 -11.68 6.75
N LEU A 97 14.04 -10.71 7.61
CA LEU A 97 14.86 -9.54 7.90
C LEU A 97 15.45 -9.63 9.31
N VAL A 98 16.78 -9.55 9.39
CA VAL A 98 17.54 -9.41 10.64
C VAL A 98 18.16 -8.02 10.66
N ARG A 99 18.18 -7.37 11.83
CA ARG A 99 18.88 -6.10 11.99
C ARG A 99 20.37 -6.32 11.75
N ARG A 100 21.00 -5.45 10.96
CA ARG A 100 22.44 -5.52 10.68
C ARG A 100 23.28 -5.45 11.96
N ALA A 101 22.90 -4.59 12.91
CA ALA A 101 23.58 -4.46 14.19
C ALA A 101 23.64 -5.80 14.96
N ASP A 102 22.54 -6.54 15.01
CA ASP A 102 22.49 -7.85 15.69
C ASP A 102 23.38 -8.88 14.98
N VAL A 103 23.49 -8.81 13.65
CA VAL A 103 24.38 -9.68 12.84
C VAL A 103 25.85 -9.29 13.04
N ASP A 104 26.15 -8.00 13.06
CA ASP A 104 27.50 -7.48 13.25
C ASP A 104 28.03 -7.86 14.64
N GLU A 105 27.22 -7.72 15.69
CA GLU A 105 27.58 -8.16 17.05
C GLU A 105 27.80 -9.68 17.14
N LEU A 106 26.97 -10.48 16.48
CA LEU A 106 27.17 -11.93 16.39
C LEU A 106 28.45 -12.29 15.62
N ILE A 107 28.74 -11.59 14.53
CA ILE A 107 29.97 -11.77 13.74
C ILE A 107 31.19 -11.41 14.60
N ASP A 108 31.15 -10.29 15.31
CA ASP A 108 32.23 -9.87 16.20
C ASP A 108 32.46 -10.87 17.34
N THR A 109 31.39 -11.40 17.91
CA THR A 109 31.46 -12.44 18.95
C THR A 109 32.10 -13.72 18.40
N LEU A 110 31.67 -14.19 17.23
CA LEU A 110 32.22 -15.38 16.58
C LEU A 110 33.69 -15.17 16.21
N ALA A 111 34.03 -14.03 15.61
CA ALA A 111 35.39 -13.67 15.27
C ALA A 111 36.28 -13.60 16.52
N GLY A 112 35.77 -13.03 17.61
CA GLY A 112 36.44 -12.97 18.91
C GLY A 112 36.79 -14.36 19.44
N VAL A 113 35.80 -15.25 19.51
CA VAL A 113 36.00 -16.64 20.00
C VAL A 113 37.03 -17.39 19.14
N VAL A 114 36.91 -17.29 17.81
CA VAL A 114 37.86 -17.93 16.89
C VAL A 114 39.28 -17.38 17.09
N LEU A 115 39.44 -16.07 17.20
CA LEU A 115 40.74 -15.42 17.43
C LEU A 115 41.36 -15.83 18.77
N THR A 116 40.56 -15.94 19.84
CA THR A 116 41.03 -16.41 21.14
C THR A 116 41.58 -17.84 21.04
N HIS A 117 40.87 -18.74 20.36
CA HIS A 117 41.34 -20.12 20.20
C HIS A 117 42.56 -20.24 19.27
N LEU A 118 42.62 -19.48 18.19
CA LEU A 118 43.77 -19.44 17.29
C LEU A 118 45.03 -18.91 18.00
N SER A 119 44.88 -17.93 18.91
CA SER A 119 45.99 -17.40 19.71
C SER A 119 46.66 -18.46 20.59
N GLY A 120 45.87 -19.41 21.11
CA GLY A 120 46.37 -20.51 21.96
C GLY A 120 46.77 -21.76 21.18
N MET A 121 46.75 -21.74 19.84
CA MET A 121 46.92 -22.94 19.02
C MET A 121 48.38 -23.41 18.97
N ALA A 122 49.35 -22.50 18.81
CA ALA A 122 50.77 -22.87 18.76
C ALA A 122 51.24 -23.61 20.02
N ALA A 123 50.77 -23.17 21.20
CA ALA A 123 51.08 -23.82 22.48
C ALA A 123 50.49 -25.23 22.61
N ARG A 124 49.33 -25.48 21.97
CA ARG A 124 48.63 -26.77 21.98
C ARG A 124 49.17 -27.76 20.94
N CYS A 125 49.65 -27.27 19.81
CA CYS A 125 50.06 -28.12 18.69
C CYS A 125 51.49 -28.67 18.80
N SER A 126 52.41 -28.00 19.51
CA SER A 126 53.78 -28.51 19.65
C SER A 126 54.50 -27.97 20.89
N ARG A 127 55.51 -28.71 21.37
CA ARG A 127 56.46 -28.26 22.41
C ARG A 127 57.74 -27.66 21.82
N ASP A 128 57.99 -27.88 20.53
CA ASP A 128 59.14 -27.34 19.81
C ASP A 128 58.92 -25.85 19.49
N MET A 129 59.87 -25.02 19.92
CA MET A 129 59.84 -23.58 19.73
C MET A 129 59.94 -23.14 18.26
N VAL A 130 60.59 -23.93 17.40
CA VAL A 130 60.69 -23.60 15.97
C VAL A 130 59.34 -23.78 15.29
N VAL A 131 58.63 -24.86 15.62
CA VAL A 131 57.29 -25.15 15.09
C VAL A 131 56.25 -24.15 15.62
N ARG A 132 56.33 -23.77 16.91
CA ARG A 132 55.46 -22.72 17.49
C ARG A 132 55.56 -21.40 16.74
N ARG A 133 56.80 -20.92 16.50
CA ARG A 133 57.03 -19.66 15.79
C ARG A 133 56.48 -19.67 14.37
N LYS A 134 56.57 -20.80 13.66
CA LYS A 134 55.97 -20.96 12.32
C LYS A 134 54.44 -20.87 12.38
N ILE A 135 53.81 -21.52 13.36
CA ILE A 135 52.35 -21.47 13.54
C ILE A 135 51.91 -20.05 13.89
N ASP A 136 52.59 -19.38 14.82
CA ASP A 136 52.29 -17.99 15.19
C ASP A 136 52.43 -17.03 14.00
N GLN A 137 53.42 -17.26 13.13
CA GLN A 137 53.62 -16.48 11.91
C GLN A 137 52.44 -16.62 10.94
N VAL A 138 51.93 -17.85 10.74
CA VAL A 138 50.74 -18.09 9.90
C VAL A 138 49.49 -17.46 10.53
N VAL A 139 49.29 -17.61 11.85
CA VAL A 139 48.15 -16.98 12.57
C VAL A 139 48.20 -15.45 12.44
N PHE A 140 49.39 -14.86 12.51
CA PHE A 140 49.58 -13.41 12.36
C PHE A 140 49.35 -12.93 10.91
N GLN A 141 49.71 -13.72 9.90
CA GLN A 141 49.40 -13.43 8.51
C GLN A 141 47.89 -13.40 8.26
N VAL A 142 47.16 -14.41 8.74
CA VAL A 142 45.69 -14.48 8.62
C VAL A 142 44.99 -13.28 9.28
N ARG A 143 45.56 -12.73 10.36
CA ARG A 143 45.04 -11.50 11.02
C ARG A 143 45.29 -10.22 10.22
N ARG A 144 46.32 -10.20 9.38
CA ARG A 144 46.70 -9.03 8.56
C ARG A 144 46.00 -8.99 7.21
N GLU A 145 45.31 -10.07 6.83
CA GLU A 145 44.45 -10.12 5.64
C GLU A 145 42.94 -9.92 5.96
N PRO A 146 42.48 -8.93 6.76
CA PRO A 146 41.07 -8.58 6.68
C PRO A 146 40.80 -7.86 5.34
N LYS A 147 39.88 -8.47 4.60
CA LYS A 147 39.20 -8.08 3.34
C LYS A 147 39.19 -6.57 2.99
N PRO A 148 39.39 -6.18 1.71
CA PRO A 148 39.16 -4.80 1.26
C PRO A 148 37.69 -4.42 1.46
N ALA A 149 37.47 -3.23 2.03
CA ALA A 149 36.15 -2.65 2.23
C ALA A 149 35.47 -2.39 0.87
N ALA A 150 34.23 -2.88 0.72
CA ALA A 150 33.30 -2.57 -0.36
C ALA A 150 31.97 -2.14 0.26
#